data_AF-A0A1X7HTP5-F1
#
_entry.id   AF-A0A1X7HTP5-F1
#
_cell.length_a   1.000
_cell.length_b   1.000
_cell.length_c   1.000
_cell.angle_alpha   90.00
_cell.angle_beta   90.00
_cell.angle_gamma   90.00
#
_symmetry.space_group_name_H-M   'P 1'
#
loop_
_entity.id
_entity.type
_entity.pdbx_description
1 polymer ?
#
loop_
_entity_poly.entity_id
_entity_poly.type
_entity_poly.pdbx_seq_one_letter_code
_entity_poly.pdbx_strand_id
1 'polypeptide(L)'
;MNRLSKHSARQEFSSLKIPHTDPEIHSAIIHRLLYHLSSGVQRRPLVIVCIGTDRSTGDCLGPLVGTSLSRYNSSLFHLYGTLDEPVHAMNLKETLTMINEQFDNPFIIGIDACLGQSASVGSIQVSDGPLRPGAGVHKELPPVGDIHVTGIVNVGGFMEYFVLQNTRLSLVMRLSDIIANCLFSAMKEWNRTTLLAARDV
;
A
#
# COMPACT_ATOMS: atom_id res chain seq x y z
N MET A 1 38.34 6.06 -6.91
CA MET A 1 37.55 5.49 -5.79
C MET A 1 36.48 6.50 -5.40
N ASN A 2 35.19 6.21 -5.66
CA ASN A 2 34.00 6.85 -5.02
C ASN A 2 32.70 6.35 -5.69
N ARG A 3 32.42 5.04 -5.59
CA ARG A 3 31.14 4.44 -6.03
C ARG A 3 30.18 4.11 -4.88
N LEU A 4 30.57 4.36 -3.63
CA LEU A 4 29.81 3.91 -2.44
C LEU A 4 28.79 4.93 -1.89
N SER A 5 28.83 6.21 -2.29
CA SER A 5 27.91 7.24 -1.76
C SER A 5 26.60 7.41 -2.55
N LYS A 6 26.54 7.00 -3.82
CA LYS A 6 25.32 7.15 -4.65
C LYS A 6 24.22 6.12 -4.35
N HIS A 7 24.57 4.97 -3.78
CA HIS A 7 23.60 3.91 -3.49
C HIS A 7 22.78 4.18 -2.23
N SER A 8 23.41 4.72 -1.18
CA SER A 8 22.74 5.03 0.10
C SER A 8 21.70 6.15 -0.04
N ALA A 9 22.01 7.21 -0.81
CA ALA A 9 21.08 8.31 -1.03
C ALA A 9 19.84 7.87 -1.85
N ARG A 10 19.99 6.97 -2.83
CA ARG A 10 18.84 6.43 -3.59
C ARG A 10 17.93 5.55 -2.72
N GLN A 11 18.50 4.82 -1.76
CA GLN A 11 17.74 3.98 -0.82
C GLN A 11 16.89 4.80 0.16
N GLU A 12 17.38 5.96 0.63
CA GLU A 12 16.61 6.86 1.51
C GLU A 12 15.42 7.52 0.79
N PHE A 13 15.51 7.72 -0.52
CA PHE A 13 14.39 8.25 -1.31
C PHE A 13 13.44 7.18 -1.83
N SER A 14 13.81 5.90 -1.85
CA SER A 14 12.93 4.82 -2.36
C SER A 14 11.92 4.29 -1.34
N SER A 15 12.13 4.53 -0.04
CA SER A 15 11.22 4.03 1.00
C SER A 15 11.12 4.98 2.18
N LEU A 16 9.90 5.23 2.65
CA LEU A 16 9.58 5.90 3.90
C LEU A 16 9.05 4.87 4.89
N LYS A 17 9.52 4.90 6.14
CA LYS A 17 8.91 4.16 7.26
C LYS A 17 8.72 5.10 8.43
N ILE A 18 7.50 5.23 8.93
CA ILE A 18 7.15 6.22 9.95
C ILE A 18 6.11 5.63 10.94
N PRO A 19 6.29 5.82 12.27
CA PRO A 19 5.33 5.35 13.27
C PRO A 19 3.96 6.04 13.14
N HIS A 20 2.86 5.32 13.33
CA HIS A 20 1.51 5.89 13.31
C HIS A 20 1.25 6.96 14.38
N THR A 21 2.11 7.04 15.39
CA THR A 21 2.05 8.04 16.47
C THR A 21 2.84 9.31 16.14
N ASP A 22 3.57 9.34 15.03
CA ASP A 22 4.32 10.52 14.62
C ASP A 22 3.35 11.65 14.21
N PRO A 23 3.53 12.89 14.71
CA PRO A 23 2.64 14.00 14.36
C PRO A 23 2.64 14.34 12.87
N GLU A 24 3.72 14.05 12.14
CA GLU A 24 3.87 14.31 10.71
C GLU A 24 3.50 13.10 9.84
N ILE A 25 2.86 12.07 10.42
CA ILE A 25 2.51 10.83 9.72
C ILE A 25 1.76 11.08 8.41
N HIS A 26 0.77 11.97 8.45
CA HIS A 26 -0.07 12.27 7.28
C HIS A 26 0.71 13.03 6.20
N SER A 27 1.41 14.11 6.58
CA SER A 27 2.18 14.95 5.65
C SER A 27 3.29 14.14 4.98
N ALA A 28 4.02 13.32 5.75
CA ALA A 28 5.10 12.48 5.25
C ALA A 28 4.61 11.41 4.25
N ILE A 29 3.52 10.69 4.59
CA ILE A 29 2.96 9.67 3.68
C ILE A 29 2.43 10.32 2.41
N ILE A 30 1.65 11.41 2.53
CA ILE A 30 1.09 12.10 1.36
C ILE A 30 2.21 12.58 0.44
N HIS A 31 3.24 13.25 0.98
CA HIS A 31 4.37 13.72 0.19
C HIS A 31 5.11 12.56 -0.50
N ARG A 32 5.30 11.44 0.19
CA ARG A 32 5.92 10.25 -0.41
C ARG A 32 5.08 9.65 -1.53
N LEU A 33 3.76 9.55 -1.35
CA LEU A 33 2.85 9.08 -2.39
C LEU A 33 2.87 10.01 -3.60
N LEU A 34 2.80 11.33 -3.40
CA LEU A 34 2.87 12.33 -4.47
C LEU A 34 4.16 12.22 -5.29
N TYR A 35 5.30 11.98 -4.63
CA TYR A 35 6.57 11.73 -5.30
C TYR A 35 6.47 10.56 -6.28
N HIS A 36 5.94 9.41 -5.84
CA HIS A 36 5.79 8.23 -6.69
C HIS A 36 4.74 8.46 -7.79
N LEU A 37 3.59 9.03 -7.47
CA LEU A 37 2.52 9.31 -8.43
C LEU A 37 3.00 10.23 -9.57
N SER A 38 3.73 11.29 -9.23
CA SER A 38 4.28 12.25 -10.20
C SER A 38 5.32 11.63 -11.13
N SER A 39 6.04 10.62 -10.64
CA SER A 39 7.09 9.93 -11.41
C SER A 39 6.55 8.82 -12.32
N GLY A 40 5.43 8.18 -11.96
CA GLY A 40 5.04 6.89 -12.52
C GLY A 40 3.69 6.82 -13.24
N VAL A 41 2.75 7.74 -12.97
CA VAL A 41 1.33 7.58 -13.37
C VAL A 41 1.00 8.35 -14.66
N GLN A 42 1.96 8.97 -15.35
CA GLN A 42 1.64 9.79 -16.54
C GLN A 42 0.83 9.00 -17.59
N ARG A 43 -0.48 9.32 -17.69
CA ARG A 43 -1.48 8.70 -18.58
C ARG A 43 -1.75 7.20 -18.34
N ARG A 44 -1.39 6.64 -17.19
CA ARG A 44 -1.68 5.25 -16.82
C ARG A 44 -2.93 5.18 -15.94
N PRO A 45 -3.83 4.20 -16.13
CA PRO A 45 -4.91 3.93 -15.18
C PRO A 45 -4.34 3.66 -13.78
N LEU A 46 -4.85 4.33 -12.76
CA LEU A 46 -4.43 4.12 -11.37
C LEU A 46 -5.26 3.00 -10.74
N VAL A 47 -4.60 1.97 -10.25
CA VAL A 47 -5.24 0.80 -9.63
C VAL A 47 -4.69 0.60 -8.22
N ILE A 48 -5.57 0.38 -7.26
CA ILE A 48 -5.22 0.05 -5.87
C ILE A 48 -5.63 -1.40 -5.62
N VAL A 49 -4.69 -2.21 -5.15
CA VAL A 49 -4.92 -3.61 -4.79
C VAL A 49 -4.66 -3.78 -3.30
N CYS A 50 -5.74 -3.94 -2.55
CA CYS A 50 -5.75 -4.14 -1.12
C CYS A 50 -5.72 -5.64 -0.78
N ILE A 51 -4.57 -6.12 -0.34
CA ILE A 51 -4.30 -7.53 -0.09
C ILE A 51 -4.56 -7.87 1.38
N GLY A 52 -5.22 -9.00 1.61
CA GLY A 52 -5.49 -9.53 2.94
C GLY A 52 -6.82 -10.29 3.01
N THR A 53 -7.19 -10.71 4.21
CA THR A 53 -8.48 -11.37 4.48
C THR A 53 -9.16 -10.81 5.72
N ASP A 54 -10.49 -10.80 5.69
CA ASP A 54 -11.37 -10.54 6.83
C ASP A 54 -11.32 -11.63 7.92
N ARG A 55 -10.69 -12.79 7.65
CA ARG A 55 -10.65 -13.95 8.56
C ARG A 55 -9.47 -13.94 9.55
N SER A 56 -8.58 -12.96 9.47
CA SER A 56 -7.41 -12.82 10.34
C SER A 56 -7.25 -11.35 10.73
N THR A 57 -7.21 -11.08 12.04
CA THR A 57 -7.18 -9.70 12.56
C THR A 57 -5.95 -8.91 12.13
N GLY A 58 -4.80 -9.56 11.97
CA GLY A 58 -3.58 -8.93 11.47
C GLY A 58 -3.53 -8.81 9.96
N ASP A 59 -4.25 -9.66 9.23
CA ASP A 59 -4.27 -9.68 7.76
C ASP A 59 -5.42 -8.86 7.16
N CYS A 60 -6.32 -8.31 7.99
CA CYS A 60 -7.47 -7.55 7.50
C CYS A 60 -7.15 -6.10 7.15
N LEU A 61 -5.89 -5.64 7.31
CA LEU A 61 -5.48 -4.27 7.01
C LEU A 61 -5.85 -3.85 5.58
N GLY A 62 -5.49 -4.65 4.58
CA GLY A 62 -5.81 -4.36 3.18
C GLY A 62 -7.31 -4.21 2.95
N PRO A 63 -8.13 -5.24 3.23
CA PRO A 63 -9.59 -5.16 3.12
C PRO A 63 -10.20 -3.95 3.84
N LEU A 64 -9.71 -3.59 5.03
CA LEU A 64 -10.15 -2.40 5.77
C LEU A 64 -9.80 -1.09 5.06
N VAL A 65 -8.58 -0.97 4.52
CA VAL A 65 -8.18 0.17 3.69
C VAL A 65 -9.07 0.28 2.47
N GLY A 66 -9.32 -0.83 1.78
CA GLY A 66 -10.17 -0.86 0.60
C GLY A 66 -11.61 -0.47 0.90
N THR A 67 -12.23 -1.06 1.93
CA THR A 67 -13.57 -0.65 2.38
C THR A 67 -13.62 0.81 2.81
N SER A 68 -12.53 1.38 3.33
CA SER A 68 -12.47 2.81 3.62
C SER A 68 -12.42 3.66 2.35
N LEU A 69 -11.60 3.27 1.38
CA LEU A 69 -11.45 3.96 0.10
C LEU A 69 -12.73 3.92 -0.74
N SER A 70 -13.46 2.80 -0.74
CA SER A 70 -14.70 2.66 -1.50
C SER A 70 -15.77 3.67 -1.08
N ARG A 71 -15.77 4.09 0.20
CA ARG A 71 -16.72 5.09 0.71
C ARG A 71 -16.54 6.48 0.11
N TYR A 72 -15.36 6.81 -0.43
CA TYR A 72 -15.17 8.08 -1.13
C TYR A 72 -15.88 8.12 -2.49
N ASN A 73 -16.29 6.98 -3.04
CA ASN A 73 -16.97 6.85 -4.34
C ASN A 73 -16.30 7.69 -5.44
N SER A 74 -14.99 7.52 -5.57
CA SER A 74 -14.14 8.36 -6.43
C SER A 74 -13.79 7.67 -7.74
N SER A 75 -13.80 8.42 -8.84
CA SER A 75 -13.32 7.96 -10.16
C SER A 75 -11.82 8.13 -10.35
N LEU A 76 -11.08 8.55 -9.32
CA LEU A 76 -9.63 8.80 -9.41
C LEU A 76 -8.79 7.52 -9.50
N PHE A 77 -9.34 6.37 -9.13
CA PHE A 77 -8.66 5.08 -9.09
C PHE A 77 -9.65 3.93 -9.25
N HIS A 78 -9.14 2.78 -9.68
CA HIS A 78 -9.84 1.50 -9.61
C HIS A 78 -9.41 0.76 -8.35
N LEU A 79 -10.35 0.13 -7.66
CA LEU A 79 -10.11 -0.48 -6.36
C LEU A 79 -10.44 -1.97 -6.39
N TYR A 80 -9.50 -2.78 -5.92
CA TYR A 80 -9.65 -4.22 -5.71
C TYR A 80 -9.25 -4.58 -4.29
N GLY A 81 -10.02 -5.45 -3.65
CA GLY A 81 -9.81 -5.83 -2.26
C GLY A 81 -10.58 -4.91 -1.33
N THR A 82 -11.71 -5.39 -0.83
CA THR A 82 -12.49 -4.79 0.26
C THR A 82 -12.85 -5.88 1.26
N LEU A 83 -13.52 -5.55 2.35
CA LEU A 83 -14.11 -6.57 3.23
C LEU A 83 -15.15 -7.44 2.52
N ASP A 84 -15.95 -6.86 1.62
CA ASP A 84 -16.99 -7.60 0.88
C ASP A 84 -16.38 -8.47 -0.23
N GLU A 85 -15.34 -7.96 -0.90
CA GLU A 85 -14.66 -8.62 -2.03
C GLU A 85 -13.14 -8.65 -1.75
N PRO A 86 -12.66 -9.53 -0.85
CA PRO A 86 -11.26 -9.56 -0.45
C PRO A 86 -10.35 -10.11 -1.56
N VAL A 87 -9.15 -9.52 -1.65
CA VAL A 87 -8.06 -10.05 -2.48
C VAL A 87 -7.03 -10.66 -1.56
N HIS A 88 -6.85 -11.97 -1.63
CA HIS A 88 -5.96 -12.74 -0.77
C HIS A 88 -5.12 -13.72 -1.59
N ALA A 89 -4.22 -14.45 -0.92
CA ALA A 89 -3.27 -15.36 -1.55
C ALA A 89 -3.88 -16.34 -2.59
N MET A 90 -5.14 -16.79 -2.41
CA MET A 90 -5.76 -17.78 -3.30
C MET A 90 -6.32 -17.21 -4.61
N ASN A 91 -6.72 -15.93 -4.64
CA ASN A 91 -7.32 -15.28 -5.82
C ASN A 91 -6.44 -14.16 -6.40
N LEU A 92 -5.36 -13.76 -5.71
CA LEU A 92 -4.49 -12.66 -6.15
C LEU A 92 -4.01 -12.80 -7.60
N LYS A 93 -3.59 -14.00 -8.02
CA LYS A 93 -3.11 -14.22 -9.39
C LYS A 93 -4.20 -13.92 -10.43
N GLU A 94 -5.42 -14.39 -10.18
CA GLU A 94 -6.57 -14.15 -11.05
C GLU A 94 -6.96 -12.67 -11.07
N THR A 95 -6.98 -12.02 -9.91
CA THR A 95 -7.22 -10.57 -9.81
C THR A 95 -6.21 -9.76 -10.62
N LEU A 96 -4.91 -10.09 -10.55
CA LEU A 96 -3.89 -9.40 -11.34
C LEU A 96 -4.05 -9.65 -12.84
N THR A 97 -4.39 -10.88 -13.25
CA THR A 97 -4.68 -11.17 -14.66
C THR A 97 -5.84 -10.30 -15.16
N MET A 98 -6.95 -10.25 -14.42
CA MET A 98 -8.10 -9.40 -14.75
C MET A 98 -7.71 -7.92 -14.88
N ILE A 99 -6.93 -7.39 -13.93
CA ILE A 99 -6.46 -6.00 -13.96
C ILE A 99 -5.64 -5.71 -15.23
N ASN A 100 -4.73 -6.60 -15.60
CA ASN A 100 -3.87 -6.42 -16.78
C ASN A 100 -4.61 -6.65 -18.11
N GLU A 101 -5.71 -7.40 -18.10
CA GLU A 101 -6.60 -7.54 -19.27
C GLU A 101 -7.52 -6.32 -19.43
N GLN A 102 -7.95 -5.72 -18.32
CA GLN A 102 -8.88 -4.59 -18.31
C GLN A 102 -8.20 -3.25 -18.58
N PHE A 103 -6.96 -3.06 -18.14
CA PHE A 103 -6.24 -1.80 -18.22
C PHE A 103 -4.93 -1.95 -18.99
N ASP A 104 -4.68 -1.03 -19.93
CA ASP A 104 -3.39 -0.95 -20.60
C ASP A 104 -2.36 -0.28 -19.68
N ASN A 105 -1.29 -1.02 -19.35
CA ASN A 105 -0.17 -0.58 -18.52
C ASN A 105 -0.60 0.17 -17.23
N PRO A 106 -1.42 -0.43 -16.35
CA PRO A 106 -1.91 0.24 -15.14
C PRO A 106 -0.76 0.56 -14.19
N PHE A 107 -0.85 1.69 -13.47
CA PHE A 107 0.00 1.96 -12.32
C PHE A 107 -0.67 1.38 -11.07
N ILE A 108 -0.08 0.35 -10.49
CA ILE A 108 -0.67 -0.43 -9.40
C ILE A 108 -0.03 -0.02 -8.06
N ILE A 109 -0.86 0.25 -7.06
CA ILE A 109 -0.45 0.44 -5.66
C ILE A 109 -0.91 -0.77 -4.86
N GLY A 110 0.03 -1.58 -4.37
CA GLY A 110 -0.25 -2.70 -3.48
C GLY A 110 -0.38 -2.24 -2.02
N ILE A 111 -1.42 -2.68 -1.31
CA ILE A 111 -1.61 -2.41 0.12
C ILE A 111 -1.64 -3.74 0.87
N ASP A 112 -0.86 -3.89 1.93
CA ASP A 112 -0.77 -5.16 2.68
C ASP A 112 -0.37 -4.95 4.13
N ALA A 113 -0.65 -5.94 4.98
CA ALA A 113 -0.08 -6.01 6.31
C ALA A 113 1.24 -6.77 6.27
N CYS A 114 2.17 -6.42 7.14
CA CYS A 114 3.34 -7.26 7.37
C CYS A 114 3.70 -7.37 8.85
N LEU A 115 4.47 -8.40 9.15
CA LEU A 115 5.12 -8.56 10.43
C LEU A 115 6.53 -7.97 10.38
N GLY A 116 7.00 -7.41 11.49
CA GLY A 116 8.27 -6.73 11.53
C GLY A 116 9.00 -6.85 12.86
N GLN A 117 10.07 -6.08 13.01
CA GLN A 117 10.76 -5.98 14.30
C GLN A 117 9.86 -5.28 15.33
N SER A 118 10.02 -5.63 16.61
CA SER A 118 9.23 -5.05 17.72
C SER A 118 9.23 -3.52 17.72
N ALA A 119 10.38 -2.89 17.47
CA ALA A 119 10.51 -1.43 17.41
C ALA A 119 9.80 -0.78 16.21
N SER A 120 9.39 -1.57 15.20
CA SER A 120 8.69 -1.08 14.01
C SER A 120 7.19 -1.35 14.05
N VAL A 121 6.67 -2.07 15.04
CA VAL A 121 5.23 -2.34 15.16
C VAL A 121 4.45 -1.05 15.28
N GLY A 122 3.39 -0.92 14.47
CA GLY A 122 2.61 0.29 14.31
C GLY A 122 3.23 1.33 13.39
N SER A 123 4.25 0.98 12.60
CA SER A 123 4.73 1.86 11.53
C SER A 123 3.99 1.60 10.23
N ILE A 124 3.87 2.65 9.42
CA ILE A 124 3.45 2.57 8.02
C ILE A 124 4.69 2.76 7.17
N GLN A 125 4.83 1.93 6.15
CA GLN A 125 5.90 2.00 5.18
C GLN A 125 5.33 2.24 3.79
N VAL A 126 5.93 3.16 3.05
CA VAL A 126 5.65 3.39 1.62
C VAL A 126 6.95 3.15 0.88
N SER A 127 6.98 2.21 -0.06
CA SER A 127 8.20 1.89 -0.80
C SER A 127 7.96 1.76 -2.29
N ASP A 128 9.01 2.06 -3.04
CA ASP A 128 9.12 1.79 -4.46
C ASP A 128 9.22 0.29 -4.76
N GLY A 129 8.72 -0.11 -5.92
CA GLY A 129 8.74 -1.49 -6.40
C GLY A 129 7.61 -2.37 -5.86
N PRO A 130 7.49 -3.59 -6.42
CA PRO A 130 6.38 -4.47 -6.12
C PRO A 130 6.45 -5.01 -4.69
N LEU A 131 5.28 -5.06 -4.07
CA LEU A 131 5.03 -5.87 -2.90
C LEU A 131 5.22 -7.35 -3.24
N ARG A 132 5.84 -8.08 -2.32
CA ARG A 132 5.90 -9.54 -2.36
C ARG A 132 5.03 -10.07 -1.22
N PRO A 133 3.71 -10.27 -1.45
CA PRO A 133 2.82 -10.73 -0.41
C PRO A 133 3.22 -12.15 0.00
N GLY A 134 2.97 -12.51 1.26
CA GLY A 134 3.27 -13.87 1.74
C GLY A 134 3.73 -14.00 3.20
N ALA A 135 3.76 -12.92 3.98
CA ALA A 135 4.04 -13.02 5.41
C ALA A 135 2.97 -13.92 6.08
N GLY A 136 3.34 -15.14 6.45
CA GLY A 136 2.42 -16.14 7.02
C GLY A 136 1.82 -17.17 6.06
N VAL A 137 2.13 -17.14 4.76
CA VAL A 137 1.74 -18.22 3.81
C VAL A 137 2.97 -18.78 3.09
N HIS A 138 3.19 -20.09 3.18
CA HIS A 138 4.32 -20.79 2.53
C HIS A 138 4.11 -20.97 1.00
N LYS A 139 3.65 -19.94 0.30
CA LYS A 139 3.44 -19.94 -1.16
C LYS A 139 4.16 -18.77 -1.80
N GLU A 140 4.73 -19.01 -2.98
CA GLU A 140 5.23 -17.93 -3.83
C GLU A 140 4.03 -17.21 -4.48
N LEU A 141 3.77 -15.99 -4.03
CA LEU A 141 2.74 -15.13 -4.61
C LEU A 141 3.36 -14.20 -5.66
N PRO A 142 2.60 -13.84 -6.71
CA PRO A 142 3.08 -12.90 -7.71
C PRO A 142 3.39 -11.53 -7.07
N PRO A 143 4.43 -10.83 -7.54
CA PRO A 143 4.68 -9.45 -7.13
C PRO A 143 3.51 -8.54 -7.50
N VAL A 144 3.18 -7.57 -6.64
CA VAL A 144 2.04 -6.66 -6.81
C VAL A 144 2.49 -5.21 -6.73
N GLY A 145 2.12 -4.40 -7.71
CA GLY A 145 2.32 -2.97 -7.65
C GLY A 145 3.59 -2.46 -8.32
N ASP A 146 3.52 -1.21 -8.76
CA ASP A 146 4.69 -0.36 -9.05
C ASP A 146 5.26 0.20 -7.74
N ILE A 147 4.37 0.47 -6.76
CA ILE A 147 4.72 0.83 -5.39
C ILE A 147 3.84 0.06 -4.41
N HIS A 148 4.21 0.09 -3.13
CA HIS A 148 3.37 -0.49 -2.09
C HIS A 148 3.36 0.30 -0.79
N VAL A 149 2.26 0.14 -0.06
CA VAL A 149 2.08 0.65 1.30
C VAL A 149 1.83 -0.53 2.24
N THR A 150 2.66 -0.67 3.26
CA THR A 150 2.51 -1.74 4.26
C THR A 150 2.32 -1.18 5.66
N GLY A 151 1.43 -1.81 6.43
CA GLY A 151 1.31 -1.57 7.86
C GLY A 151 2.01 -2.69 8.63
N ILE A 152 2.91 -2.33 9.55
CA ILE A 152 3.58 -3.31 10.41
C ILE A 152 2.67 -3.59 11.60
N VAL A 153 1.86 -4.65 11.50
CA VAL A 153 0.76 -4.89 12.43
C VAL A 153 1.18 -5.61 13.70
N ASN A 154 2.28 -6.38 13.66
CA ASN A 154 2.78 -7.13 14.81
C ASN A 154 4.25 -7.57 14.60
N VAL A 155 4.80 -8.27 15.59
CA VAL A 155 6.17 -8.80 15.57
C VAL A 155 6.26 -10.06 14.71
N GLY A 156 7.26 -10.14 13.83
CA GLY A 156 7.54 -11.31 12.98
C GLY A 156 8.48 -12.33 13.63
N GLY A 157 8.72 -13.44 12.92
CA GLY A 157 9.64 -14.49 13.34
C GLY A 157 8.94 -15.83 13.56
N PHE A 158 8.60 -16.15 14.81
CA PHE A 158 8.03 -17.47 15.14
C PHE A 158 6.50 -17.45 15.08
N MET A 159 5.91 -18.50 14.49
CA MET A 159 4.46 -18.71 14.39
C MET A 159 3.68 -17.53 13.77
N GLU A 160 4.21 -16.95 12.69
CA GLU A 160 3.64 -15.76 12.04
C GLU A 160 2.15 -15.85 11.71
N TYR A 161 1.68 -17.03 11.27
CA TYR A 161 0.26 -17.27 11.04
C TYR A 161 -0.60 -17.07 12.30
N PHE A 162 -0.16 -17.62 13.44
CA PHE A 162 -0.87 -17.46 14.72
C PHE A 162 -0.79 -16.03 15.24
N VAL A 163 0.35 -15.36 15.03
CA VAL A 163 0.53 -13.94 15.39
C VAL A 163 -0.46 -13.07 14.64
N LEU A 164 -0.62 -13.28 13.32
CA LEU A 164 -1.59 -12.53 12.52
C LEU A 164 -3.02 -12.77 13.01
N GLN A 165 -3.40 -14.01 13.37
CA GLN A 165 -4.73 -14.30 13.91
C GLN A 165 -5.03 -13.60 15.24
N ASN A 166 -4.02 -13.32 16.06
CA ASN A 166 -4.14 -12.72 17.40
C ASN A 166 -3.67 -11.27 17.46
N THR A 167 -3.52 -10.62 16.31
CA THR A 167 -3.08 -9.22 16.26
C THR A 167 -4.16 -8.28 16.78
N ARG A 168 -3.76 -7.22 17.47
CA ARG A 168 -4.71 -6.26 18.05
C ARG A 168 -5.42 -5.48 16.94
N LEU A 169 -6.70 -5.79 16.74
CA LEU A 169 -7.55 -5.12 15.76
C LEU A 169 -7.53 -3.59 15.89
N SER A 170 -7.47 -3.04 17.11
CA SER A 170 -7.41 -1.59 17.33
C SER A 170 -6.17 -0.91 16.72
N LEU A 171 -5.04 -1.62 16.62
CA LEU A 171 -3.88 -1.12 15.89
C LEU A 171 -4.14 -1.16 14.38
N VAL A 172 -4.65 -2.28 13.88
CA VAL A 172 -4.95 -2.48 12.46
C VAL A 172 -5.94 -1.44 11.94
N MET A 173 -7.02 -1.17 12.69
CA MET A 173 -7.99 -0.11 12.38
C MET A 173 -7.34 1.28 12.26
N ARG A 174 -6.46 1.64 13.21
CA ARG A 174 -5.74 2.93 13.16
C ARG A 174 -4.84 3.03 11.95
N LEU A 175 -4.10 1.97 11.63
CA LEU A 175 -3.24 1.93 10.44
C LEU A 175 -4.07 2.02 9.16
N SER A 176 -5.19 1.29 9.05
CA SER A 176 -6.05 1.34 7.87
C SER A 176 -6.65 2.72 7.66
N ASP A 177 -7.06 3.40 8.72
CA ASP A 177 -7.64 4.74 8.64
C ASP A 177 -6.61 5.76 8.15
N ILE A 178 -5.38 5.72 8.68
CA ILE A 178 -4.30 6.62 8.23
C ILE A 178 -3.97 6.36 6.77
N ILE A 179 -3.78 5.09 6.38
CA ILE A 179 -3.41 4.71 5.01
C ILE A 179 -4.49 5.17 4.01
N ALA A 180 -5.77 4.87 4.27
CA ALA A 180 -6.87 5.25 3.38
C ALA A 180 -6.98 6.77 3.22
N ASN A 181 -6.90 7.53 4.33
CA ASN A 181 -6.96 8.98 4.29
C ASN A 181 -5.79 9.59 3.51
N CYS A 182 -4.57 9.06 3.68
CA CYS A 182 -3.39 9.57 2.98
C CYS A 182 -3.43 9.25 1.48
N LEU A 183 -3.85 8.02 1.10
CA LEU A 183 -4.00 7.62 -0.30
C LEU A 183 -5.01 8.53 -1.02
N PHE A 184 -6.20 8.71 -0.44
CA PHE A 184 -7.22 9.55 -1.05
C PHE A 184 -6.77 11.01 -1.17
N SER A 185 -6.16 11.55 -0.12
CA SER A 185 -5.61 12.93 -0.11
C SER A 185 -4.56 13.13 -1.20
N ALA A 186 -3.60 12.20 -1.29
CA ALA A 186 -2.53 12.26 -2.29
C ALA A 186 -3.09 12.19 -3.72
N MET A 187 -4.05 11.30 -3.99
CA MET A 187 -4.65 11.17 -5.32
C MET A 187 -5.45 12.41 -5.71
N LYS A 188 -6.20 12.98 -4.77
CA LYS A 188 -6.96 14.22 -4.99
C LYS A 188 -6.03 15.39 -5.32
N GLU A 189 -4.92 15.50 -4.59
CA GLU A 189 -3.92 16.54 -4.83
C GLU A 189 -3.20 16.36 -6.17
N TRP A 190 -2.74 15.14 -6.47
CA TRP A 190 -2.09 14.80 -7.73
C TRP A 190 -3.00 15.05 -8.96
N ASN A 191 -4.28 14.71 -8.86
CA ASN A 191 -5.23 14.99 -9.93
C ASN A 191 -5.43 16.49 -10.14
N ARG A 192 -5.50 17.28 -9.06
CA ARG A 192 -5.61 18.75 -9.15
C ARG A 192 -4.39 19.36 -9.85
N THR A 193 -3.19 18.94 -9.50
CA THR A 193 -1.96 19.45 -10.13
C THR A 193 -1.86 19.04 -11.59
N THR A 194 -2.27 17.82 -11.95
CA THR A 194 -2.27 17.33 -13.34
C THR A 194 -3.27 18.10 -14.20
N LEU A 195 -4.46 18.39 -13.69
CA LEU A 195 -5.47 19.19 -14.39
C LEU A 195 -5.04 20.65 -14.61
N LEU A 196 -4.33 21.25 -13.65
CA LEU A 196 -3.79 22.61 -13.81
C LEU A 196 -2.70 22.64 -14.89
N ALA A 197 -1.75 21.71 -14.85
CA ALA A 197 -0.70 21.61 -15.85
C ALA A 197 -1.23 21.37 -17.27
N ALA A 198 -2.37 20.67 -17.41
CA ALA A 198 -3.02 20.43 -18.71
C ALA A 198 -3.81 21.64 -19.26
N ARG A 199 -4.09 22.67 -18.44
CA ARG A 199 -4.77 23.90 -18.86
C ARG A 199 -3.82 25.00 -19.33
N ASP A 200 -2.55 24.89 -18.98
CA ASP A 200 -1.49 25.84 -19.34
C ASP A 200 -0.76 25.47 -20.66
N VAL A 201 -1.31 24.51 -21.43
CA VAL A 201 -0.83 24.03 -22.74
C VAL A 201 -1.95 24.21 -23.77
#